data_AF-A0A257MGH8-F1
#
_entry.id   AF-A0A257MGH8-F1
#
_cell.length_a   1.000
_cell.length_b   1.000
_cell.length_c   1.000
_cell.angle_alpha   90.00
_cell.angle_beta   90.00
_cell.angle_gamma   90.00
#
_symmetry.space_group_name_H-M   'P 1'
#
loop_
_entity.id
_entity.type
_entity.pdbx_description
1 polymer ?
#
loop_
_entity_poly.entity_id
_entity_poly.type
_entity_poly.pdbx_seq_one_letter_code
_entity_poly.pdbx_strand_id
1 'polypeptide(L)'
;MSHHEGKRTADDCIEFFGDIERRRAIDSPIPVFTSDNWDPFEEGLLNIYGFLETPPYCGIGRRPDPVLVPYPNLKYAKVCKKREKGRLVEVIQRVVYGDPREVMQLLGADSGGKINTAYIERLNLTIRNSLARFVRKSMNCSKILGRHSHALNFFQAWYNFVKPHKSLRLRIDQGRKKWMQRTPAMAEGMTDHIWTIKELMTFRMPFQ
;
A
#
# COMPACT_ATOMS: atom_id res chain seq x y z
N MET A 1 -3.62 -1.92 -7.54
CA MET A 1 -2.49 -1.61 -6.66
C MET A 1 -1.87 -0.32 -7.17
N SER A 2 -1.83 0.73 -6.36
CA SER A 2 -1.24 2.02 -6.71
C SER A 2 0.26 2.00 -6.48
N HIS A 3 1.02 2.69 -7.32
CA HIS A 3 2.45 2.95 -7.11
C HIS A 3 2.77 4.34 -7.66
N HIS A 4 3.75 5.01 -7.04
CA HIS A 4 4.18 6.35 -7.42
C HIS A 4 5.70 6.41 -7.50
N GLU A 5 6.23 6.96 -8.58
CA GLU A 5 7.66 7.10 -8.81
C GLU A 5 8.06 8.57 -8.80
N GLY A 6 8.58 9.02 -7.66
CA GLY A 6 8.88 10.43 -7.41
C GLY A 6 10.21 10.67 -6.71
N LYS A 7 10.41 11.92 -6.28
CA LYS A 7 11.60 12.40 -5.57
C LYS A 7 11.49 12.26 -4.04
N ARG A 8 10.38 11.70 -3.55
CA ARG A 8 10.02 11.61 -2.13
C ARG A 8 9.76 13.00 -1.54
N THR A 9 8.80 13.72 -2.12
CA THR A 9 8.26 14.99 -1.61
C THR A 9 6.88 14.81 -0.97
N ALA A 10 6.34 15.86 -0.35
CA ALA A 10 4.95 15.89 0.09
C ALA A 10 3.98 15.80 -1.10
N ASP A 11 4.25 16.53 -2.19
CA ASP A 11 3.46 16.47 -3.42
C ASP A 11 3.36 15.05 -3.99
N ASP A 12 4.48 14.30 -3.96
CA ASP A 12 4.50 12.90 -4.37
C ASP A 12 3.55 12.03 -3.51
N CYS A 13 3.43 12.32 -2.22
CA CYS A 13 2.51 11.62 -1.33
C CYS A 13 1.05 11.98 -1.63
N ILE A 14 0.78 13.26 -1.91
CA ILE A 14 -0.56 13.72 -2.28
C ILE A 14 -1.00 13.04 -3.58
N GLU A 15 -0.13 12.98 -4.58
CA GLU A 15 -0.42 12.28 -5.83
C GLU A 15 -0.66 10.78 -5.61
N PHE A 16 0.17 10.14 -4.78
CA PHE A 16 0.03 8.72 -4.44
C PHE A 16 -1.29 8.40 -3.74
N PHE A 17 -1.65 9.14 -2.68
CA PHE A 17 -2.92 8.92 -1.98
C PHE A 17 -4.12 9.34 -2.84
N GLY A 18 -3.97 10.33 -3.71
CA GLY A 18 -4.99 10.70 -4.70
C GLY A 18 -5.23 9.62 -5.75
N ASP A 19 -4.21 8.88 -6.19
CA ASP A 19 -4.40 7.69 -7.04
C ASP A 19 -5.08 6.55 -6.29
N ILE A 20 -4.76 6.34 -5.00
CA ILE A 20 -5.47 5.36 -4.16
C ILE A 20 -6.96 5.70 -4.08
N GLU A 21 -7.28 6.95 -3.77
CA GLU A 21 -8.68 7.38 -3.61
C GLU A 21 -9.46 7.30 -4.92
N ARG A 22 -8.86 7.68 -6.05
CA ARG A 22 -9.49 7.54 -7.38
C ARG A 22 -9.81 6.10 -7.77
N ARG A 23 -9.04 5.13 -7.26
CA ARG A 23 -9.25 3.69 -7.54
C ARG A 23 -10.13 3.01 -6.52
N ARG A 24 -10.46 3.68 -5.42
CA ARG A 24 -11.31 3.14 -4.36
C ARG A 24 -12.76 3.14 -4.83
N ALA A 25 -13.48 2.07 -4.52
CA ALA A 25 -14.92 2.04 -4.73
C ALA A 25 -15.60 3.01 -3.74
N ILE A 26 -16.59 3.77 -4.21
CA ILE A 26 -17.22 4.87 -3.44
C ILE A 26 -17.87 4.35 -2.14
N ASP A 27 -18.39 3.13 -2.16
CA ASP A 27 -19.05 2.44 -1.06
C ASP A 27 -18.09 1.73 -0.09
N SER A 28 -16.82 1.61 -0.47
CA SER A 28 -15.80 1.00 0.38
C SER A 28 -15.45 1.92 1.57
N PRO A 29 -15.17 1.39 2.77
CA PRO A 29 -14.65 2.21 3.87
C PRO A 29 -13.25 2.75 3.56
N ILE A 30 -12.82 3.78 4.31
CA ILE A 30 -11.43 4.27 4.22
C ILE A 30 -10.49 3.15 4.72
N PRO A 31 -9.43 2.81 3.97
CA PRO A 31 -8.47 1.80 4.40
C PRO A 31 -7.74 2.20 5.68
N VAL A 32 -7.26 1.21 6.44
CA VAL A 32 -6.28 1.43 7.50
C VAL A 32 -4.90 1.56 6.88
N PHE A 33 -4.27 2.72 7.05
CA PHE A 33 -2.94 2.97 6.51
C PHE A 33 -1.84 2.57 7.50
N THR A 34 -0.82 1.88 7.00
CA THR A 34 0.40 1.57 7.77
C THR A 34 1.64 1.91 6.97
N SER A 35 2.62 2.54 7.61
CA SER A 35 3.84 3.02 6.95
C SER A 35 5.08 2.87 7.85
N ASP A 36 6.25 3.10 7.27
CA ASP A 36 7.44 3.42 8.03
C ASP A 36 7.43 4.88 8.52
N ASN A 37 8.39 5.25 9.36
CA ASN A 37 8.45 6.61 9.91
C ASN A 37 8.98 7.63 8.90
N TRP A 38 8.12 8.04 7.97
CA TRP A 38 8.38 9.11 7.00
C TRP A 38 7.29 10.19 7.06
N ASP A 39 7.65 11.38 7.51
CA ASP A 39 6.72 12.46 7.86
C ASP A 39 5.79 12.93 6.72
N PRO A 40 6.21 13.01 5.45
CA PRO A 40 5.35 13.43 4.34
C PRO A 40 4.09 12.58 4.12
N PHE A 41 4.03 11.35 4.64
CA PHE A 41 2.81 10.56 4.58
C PHE A 41 1.67 11.14 5.43
N GLU A 42 1.99 11.80 6.56
CA GLU A 42 0.97 12.46 7.39
C GLU A 42 0.32 13.61 6.62
N GLU A 43 1.14 14.42 5.96
CA GLU A 43 0.69 15.54 5.12
C GLU A 43 -0.10 15.05 3.91
N GLY A 44 0.39 14.03 3.20
CA GLY A 44 -0.31 13.46 2.05
C GLY A 44 -1.68 12.87 2.41
N LEU A 45 -1.77 12.17 3.55
CA LEU A 45 -3.05 11.64 4.04
C LEU A 45 -4.01 12.75 4.44
N LEU A 46 -3.54 13.78 5.14
CA LEU A 46 -4.40 14.91 5.52
C LEU A 46 -4.96 15.66 4.32
N ASN A 47 -4.16 15.83 3.26
CA ASN A 47 -4.61 16.52 2.04
C ASN A 47 -5.74 15.78 1.30
N ILE A 48 -5.77 14.44 1.37
CA ILE A 48 -6.78 13.62 0.67
C ILE A 48 -7.95 13.26 1.59
N TYR A 49 -7.66 12.95 2.85
CA TYR A 49 -8.60 12.44 3.84
C TYR A 49 -8.83 13.42 5.00
N GLY A 50 -8.76 14.71 4.71
CA GLY A 50 -9.01 15.78 5.67
C GLY A 50 -9.99 16.82 5.14
N PHE A 51 -10.43 17.68 6.04
CA PHE A 51 -11.30 18.81 5.75
C PHE A 51 -10.80 20.06 6.49
N LEU A 52 -11.16 21.23 5.99
CA LEU A 52 -10.83 22.48 6.65
C LEU A 52 -11.82 22.73 7.78
N GLU A 53 -11.30 22.83 8.99
CA GLU A 53 -12.04 23.24 10.18
C GLU A 53 -11.54 24.61 10.65
N THR A 54 -12.45 25.54 10.90
CA THR A 54 -12.11 26.84 11.47
C THR A 54 -12.15 26.73 12.99
N PRO A 55 -11.02 26.91 13.70
CA PRO A 55 -11.01 26.84 15.15
C PRO A 55 -11.95 27.88 15.77
N PRO A 56 -12.56 27.59 16.94
CA PRO A 56 -13.42 28.55 17.62
C PRO A 56 -12.62 29.80 17.97
N TYR A 57 -13.19 30.98 17.66
CA TYR A 57 -12.55 32.26 17.97
C TYR A 57 -12.64 32.53 19.48
N CYS A 58 -11.49 32.69 20.13
CA CYS A 58 -11.39 32.96 21.57
C CYS A 58 -11.75 34.39 21.98
N GLY A 59 -12.15 35.25 21.03
CA GLY A 59 -12.60 36.62 21.31
C GLY A 59 -11.51 37.68 21.24
N ILE A 60 -10.22 37.31 21.24
CA ILE A 60 -9.09 38.24 21.27
C ILE A 60 -8.19 38.05 20.03
N GLY A 61 -7.86 39.16 19.37
CA GLY A 61 -6.89 39.19 18.28
C GLY A 61 -7.46 38.83 16.90
N ARG A 62 -6.61 38.32 16.01
CA ARG A 62 -7.00 37.91 14.65
C ARG A 62 -7.80 36.60 14.73
N ARG A 63 -8.88 36.50 13.95
CA ARG A 63 -9.62 35.23 13.80
C ARG A 63 -8.68 34.14 13.28
N PRO A 64 -8.73 32.92 13.84
CA PRO A 64 -7.84 31.85 13.41
C PRO A 64 -8.12 31.50 11.95
N ASP A 65 -7.06 31.27 11.20
CA ASP A 65 -7.18 30.74 9.85
C ASP A 65 -7.66 29.27 9.91
N PRO A 66 -8.41 28.79 8.91
CA PRO A 66 -8.83 27.38 8.86
C PRO A 66 -7.63 26.43 8.89
N VAL A 67 -7.76 25.34 9.64
CA VAL A 67 -6.73 24.30 9.77
C VAL A 67 -7.24 23.01 9.15
N LEU A 68 -6.36 22.30 8.46
CA LEU A 68 -6.67 20.99 7.89
C LEU A 68 -6.68 19.93 9.00
N VAL A 69 -7.81 19.26 9.19
CA VAL A 69 -7.99 18.21 10.19
C VAL A 69 -8.36 16.88 9.51
N PRO A 70 -7.95 15.73 10.04
CA PRO A 70 -8.26 14.43 9.45
C PRO A 70 -9.76 14.11 9.59
N TYR A 71 -10.31 13.35 8.65
CA TYR A 71 -11.65 12.80 8.82
C TYR A 71 -11.72 11.90 10.07
N PRO A 72 -12.83 11.90 10.83
CA PRO A 72 -12.95 11.11 12.06
C PRO A 72 -12.75 9.60 11.88
N ASN A 73 -13.03 9.09 10.67
CA ASN A 73 -12.88 7.68 10.33
C ASN A 73 -11.50 7.34 9.71
N LEU A 74 -10.60 8.31 9.51
CA LEU A 74 -9.25 8.07 9.02
C LEU A 74 -8.41 7.36 10.08
N LYS A 75 -7.78 6.25 9.68
CA LYS A 75 -6.96 5.41 10.53
C LYS A 75 -5.55 5.29 9.96
N TYR A 76 -4.56 5.70 10.73
CA TYR A 76 -3.17 5.67 10.30
C TYR A 76 -2.23 5.31 11.45
N ALA A 77 -1.35 4.35 11.20
CA ALA A 77 -0.29 3.97 12.13
C ALA A 77 1.07 3.91 11.43
N LYS A 78 2.13 4.28 12.17
CA LYS A 78 3.51 4.25 11.68
C LYS A 78 4.40 3.39 12.56
N VAL A 79 5.39 2.77 11.92
CA VAL A 79 6.43 1.98 12.57
C VAL A 79 7.74 2.77 12.60
N CYS A 80 8.16 3.18 13.79
CA CYS A 80 9.38 3.94 14.03
C CYS A 80 10.49 2.99 14.49
N LYS A 81 11.56 2.88 13.69
CA LYS A 81 12.74 2.07 14.01
C LYS A 81 13.80 2.94 14.68
N LYS A 82 14.04 2.76 15.97
CA LYS A 82 15.13 3.43 16.70
C LYS A 82 16.44 2.70 16.43
N ARG A 83 17.45 3.41 15.92
CA ARG A 83 18.76 2.85 15.62
C ARG A 83 19.84 3.58 16.38
N GLU A 84 20.74 2.84 17.00
CA GLU A 84 21.93 3.37 17.67
C GLU A 84 23.17 2.69 17.08
N LYS A 85 24.17 3.48 16.71
CA LYS A 85 25.41 3.00 16.06
C LYS A 85 25.14 2.07 14.86
N GLY A 86 24.11 2.37 14.06
CA GLY A 86 23.70 1.61 12.87
C GLY A 86 22.90 0.32 13.14
N ARG A 87 22.80 -0.12 14.40
CA ARG A 87 22.02 -1.30 14.80
C ARG A 87 20.60 -0.90 15.19
N LEU A 88 19.64 -1.76 14.86
CA LEU A 88 18.26 -1.59 15.32
C LEU A 88 18.20 -1.92 16.81
N VAL A 89 17.79 -0.95 17.63
CA VAL A 89 17.66 -1.11 19.08
C VAL A 89 16.21 -1.34 19.47
N GLU A 90 15.28 -0.66 18.81
CA GLU A 90 13.87 -0.70 19.19
C GLU A 90 12.97 -0.47 17.97
N VAL A 91 11.79 -1.09 18.01
CA VAL A 91 10.72 -0.86 17.03
C VAL A 91 9.51 -0.33 17.81
N ILE A 92 9.21 0.94 17.62
CA ILE A 92 8.10 1.65 18.27
C ILE A 92 6.94 1.72 17.28
N GLN A 93 5.75 1.35 17.73
CA GLN A 93 4.52 1.47 16.94
C GLN A 93 3.73 2.67 17.44
N ARG A 94 3.29 3.53 16.53
CA ARG A 94 2.55 4.75 16.88
C ARG A 94 1.30 4.87 16.02
N VAL A 95 0.15 4.99 16.65
CA VAL A 95 -1.09 5.40 15.99
C VAL A 95 -1.09 6.92 15.89
N VAL A 96 -1.29 7.44 14.69
CA VAL A 96 -1.29 8.89 14.39
C VAL A 96 -2.72 9.40 14.24
N TYR A 97 -3.56 8.67 13.51
CA TYR A 97 -4.99 8.98 13.35
C TYR A 97 -5.86 7.78 13.73
N GLY A 98 -7.01 8.06 14.35
CA GLY A 98 -7.98 7.07 14.80
C GLY A 98 -7.79 6.61 16.24
N ASP A 99 -8.77 5.86 16.76
CA ASP A 99 -8.69 5.25 18.09
C ASP A 99 -7.67 4.09 18.10
N PRO A 100 -6.71 4.06 19.04
CA PRO A 100 -5.70 3.00 19.08
C PRO A 100 -6.27 1.59 19.22
N ARG A 101 -7.39 1.40 19.94
CA ARG A 101 -7.98 0.06 20.12
C ARG A 101 -8.61 -0.40 18.81
N GLU A 102 -9.35 0.47 18.15
CA GLU A 102 -9.98 0.17 16.86
C GLU A 102 -8.93 -0.12 15.76
N VAL A 103 -7.86 0.67 15.69
CA VAL A 103 -6.76 0.46 14.74
C VAL A 103 -6.08 -0.88 14.99
N MET A 104 -5.82 -1.23 16.25
CA MET A 104 -5.19 -2.50 16.61
C MET A 104 -6.11 -3.69 16.31
N GLN A 105 -7.41 -3.58 16.60
CA GLN A 105 -8.39 -4.60 16.27
C GLN A 105 -8.48 -4.86 14.77
N LEU A 106 -8.55 -3.80 13.95
CA LEU A 106 -8.62 -3.92 12.48
C LEU A 106 -7.36 -4.52 11.87
N LEU A 107 -6.19 -4.27 12.48
CA LEU A 107 -4.93 -4.88 12.06
C LEU A 107 -4.77 -6.32 12.58
N GLY A 108 -5.77 -6.86 13.29
CA GLY A 108 -5.71 -8.20 13.88
C GLY A 108 -4.67 -8.31 15.00
N ALA A 109 -4.35 -7.18 15.66
CA ALA A 109 -3.30 -7.12 16.66
C ALA A 109 -3.68 -7.80 17.97
N ASP A 110 -4.97 -7.85 18.27
CA ASP A 110 -5.53 -8.51 19.46
C ASP A 110 -5.31 -10.04 19.43
N SER A 111 -4.93 -10.59 18.25
CA SER A 111 -4.61 -12.00 18.00
C SER A 111 -3.09 -12.25 17.82
N GLY A 112 -2.24 -11.29 18.17
CA GLY A 112 -0.76 -11.37 18.07
C GLY A 112 -0.14 -10.63 16.88
N GLY A 113 -0.94 -9.89 16.11
CA GLY A 113 -0.51 -9.13 14.92
C GLY A 113 0.12 -7.76 15.25
N LYS A 114 1.44 -7.67 15.25
CA LYS A 114 2.14 -6.37 15.39
C LYS A 114 1.91 -5.48 14.15
N ILE A 115 1.71 -4.16 14.34
CA ILE A 115 1.87 -3.17 13.25
C ILE A 115 3.27 -3.35 12.67
N ASN A 116 3.38 -3.90 11.46
CA ASN A 116 4.67 -4.20 10.85
C ASN A 116 4.67 -3.95 9.35
N THR A 117 5.85 -3.62 8.85
CA THR A 117 6.10 -3.37 7.43
C THR A 117 6.61 -4.63 6.71
N ALA A 118 6.55 -5.81 7.33
CA ALA A 118 7.19 -7.02 6.79
C ALA A 118 6.58 -7.45 5.45
N TYR A 119 5.26 -7.25 5.28
CA TYR A 119 4.56 -7.57 4.03
C TYR A 119 5.03 -6.68 2.87
N ILE A 120 5.09 -5.36 3.08
CA ILE A 120 5.57 -4.43 2.03
C ILE A 120 7.07 -4.60 1.77
N GLU A 121 7.87 -4.88 2.80
CA GLU A 121 9.30 -5.19 2.66
C GLU A 121 9.52 -6.47 1.82
N ARG A 122 8.69 -7.50 2.02
CA ARG A 122 8.72 -8.73 1.21
C ARG A 122 8.30 -8.46 -0.24
N LEU A 123 7.30 -7.61 -0.46
CA LEU A 123 6.90 -7.21 -1.81
C LEU A 123 8.04 -6.44 -2.50
N ASN A 124 8.66 -5.49 -1.81
CA ASN A 124 9.82 -4.73 -2.31
C ASN A 124 10.99 -5.65 -2.68
N LEU A 125 11.28 -6.67 -1.87
CA LEU A 125 12.27 -7.68 -2.20
C LEU A 125 11.89 -8.46 -3.47
N THR A 126 10.61 -8.83 -3.60
CA THR A 126 10.13 -9.56 -4.77
C THR A 126 10.25 -8.72 -6.03
N ILE A 127 9.87 -7.45 -5.99
CA ILE A 127 10.04 -6.49 -7.09
C ILE A 127 11.52 -6.42 -7.50
N ARG A 128 12.44 -6.23 -6.55
CA ARG A 128 13.88 -6.15 -6.81
C ARG A 128 14.45 -7.42 -7.45
N ASN A 129 13.94 -8.59 -7.07
CA ASN A 129 14.40 -9.86 -7.62
C ASN A 129 13.76 -10.19 -8.99
N SER A 130 12.55 -9.70 -9.25
CA SER A 130 11.82 -10.00 -10.49
C SER A 130 12.07 -8.99 -11.61
N LEU A 131 12.45 -7.75 -11.28
CA LEU A 131 12.69 -6.68 -12.24
C LEU A 131 14.16 -6.28 -12.25
N ALA A 132 14.87 -6.64 -13.32
CA ALA A 132 16.28 -6.29 -13.52
C ALA A 132 16.55 -4.77 -13.50
N ARG A 133 15.52 -3.94 -13.73
CA ARG A 133 15.56 -2.47 -13.67
C ARG A 133 15.91 -1.93 -12.29
N PHE A 134 15.65 -2.70 -11.23
CA PHE A 134 15.95 -2.32 -9.85
C PHE A 134 17.32 -2.79 -9.37
N VAL A 135 18.07 -3.51 -10.20
CA VAL A 135 19.44 -3.93 -9.88
C VAL A 135 20.37 -2.73 -10.01
N ARG A 136 21.09 -2.43 -8.93
CA ARG A 136 22.04 -1.31 -8.87
C ARG A 136 23.17 -1.52 -9.88
N LYS A 137 23.52 -0.46 -10.63
CA LYS A 137 24.60 -0.46 -11.63
C LYS A 137 24.44 -1.53 -12.74
N SER A 138 23.20 -1.86 -13.09
CA SER A 138 22.89 -2.73 -14.23
C SER A 138 22.74 -1.92 -15.52
N MET A 139 22.99 -2.56 -16.68
CA MET A 139 22.69 -2.00 -18.00
C MET A 139 21.17 -1.97 -18.30
N ASN A 140 20.35 -2.63 -17.49
CA ASN A 140 18.90 -2.79 -17.72
C ASN A 140 18.06 -1.65 -17.13
N CYS A 141 18.62 -0.45 -16.97
CA CYS A 141 17.90 0.69 -16.41
C CYS A 141 16.86 1.27 -17.39
N SER A 142 15.83 1.92 -16.84
CA SER A 142 14.88 2.71 -17.64
C SER A 142 15.45 4.11 -17.86
N LYS A 143 15.55 4.56 -19.12
CA LYS A 143 15.95 5.93 -19.46
C LYS A 143 14.81 6.96 -19.32
N ILE A 144 13.56 6.49 -19.33
CA ILE A 144 12.34 7.31 -19.29
C ILE A 144 11.43 6.74 -18.20
N LEU A 145 10.83 7.63 -17.39
CA LEU A 145 9.98 7.25 -16.25
C LEU A 145 8.79 6.40 -16.68
N GLY A 146 8.05 6.81 -17.72
CA GLY A 146 6.90 6.02 -18.21
C GLY A 146 7.24 4.57 -18.57
N ARG A 147 8.44 4.30 -19.13
CA ARG A 147 8.89 2.92 -19.39
C ARG A 147 9.20 2.14 -18.11
N HIS A 148 9.59 2.84 -17.04
CA HIS A 148 9.74 2.24 -15.72
C HIS A 148 8.37 1.88 -15.15
N SER A 149 7.41 2.80 -15.18
CA SER A 149 6.05 2.59 -14.70
C SER A 149 5.34 1.46 -15.45
N HIS A 150 5.49 1.36 -16.77
CA HIS A 150 4.95 0.22 -17.53
C HIS A 150 5.53 -1.13 -17.11
N ALA A 151 6.81 -1.19 -16.74
CA ALA A 151 7.42 -2.42 -16.26
C ALA A 151 6.90 -2.83 -14.87
N LEU A 152 6.65 -1.85 -13.99
CA LEU A 152 5.97 -2.10 -12.71
C LEU A 152 4.52 -2.54 -12.91
N ASN A 153 3.77 -1.88 -13.80
CA ASN A 153 2.40 -2.28 -14.14
C ASN A 153 2.34 -3.72 -14.65
N PHE A 154 3.27 -4.10 -15.55
CA PHE A 154 3.38 -5.47 -16.04
C PHE A 154 3.73 -6.45 -14.90
N PHE A 155 4.68 -6.10 -14.03
CA PHE A 155 5.02 -6.93 -12.87
C PHE A 155 3.82 -7.14 -11.95
N GLN A 156 3.05 -6.09 -11.65
CA GLN A 156 1.85 -6.20 -10.81
C GLN A 156 0.81 -7.11 -11.45
N ALA A 157 0.56 -6.94 -12.75
CA ALA A 157 -0.39 -7.77 -13.50
C ALA A 157 0.06 -9.25 -13.50
N TRP A 158 1.33 -9.51 -13.78
CA TRP A 158 1.92 -10.85 -13.71
C TRP A 158 1.85 -11.47 -12.30
N TYR A 159 2.19 -10.68 -11.26
CA TYR A 159 2.21 -11.13 -9.87
C TYR A 159 0.81 -11.52 -9.38
N ASN A 160 -0.22 -10.77 -9.82
CA ASN A 160 -1.59 -10.94 -9.39
C ASN A 160 -2.37 -11.99 -10.20
N PHE A 161 -2.14 -12.11 -11.52
CA PHE A 161 -2.95 -12.96 -12.39
C PHE A 161 -2.25 -14.26 -12.82
N VAL A 162 -0.93 -14.26 -12.93
CA VAL A 162 -0.17 -15.37 -13.54
C VAL A 162 0.61 -16.18 -12.50
N LYS A 163 1.21 -15.53 -11.49
CA LYS A 163 2.11 -16.20 -10.55
C LYS A 163 1.34 -16.83 -9.36
N PRO A 164 1.29 -18.17 -9.21
CA PRO A 164 0.70 -18.79 -8.03
C PRO A 164 1.57 -18.61 -6.78
N HIS A 165 0.95 -18.44 -5.61
CA HIS A 165 1.65 -18.26 -4.34
C HIS A 165 1.37 -19.39 -3.38
N LYS A 166 2.44 -19.91 -2.75
CA LYS A 166 2.34 -21.03 -1.82
C LYS A 166 1.45 -20.76 -0.61
N SER A 167 1.39 -19.51 -0.14
CA SER A 167 0.59 -19.08 1.00
C SER A 167 -0.90 -18.97 0.70
N LEU A 168 -1.29 -18.86 -0.57
CA LEU A 168 -2.69 -18.74 -0.99
C LEU A 168 -3.30 -20.09 -1.40
N ARG A 169 -2.51 -21.17 -1.37
CA ARG A 169 -2.98 -22.50 -1.77
C ARG A 169 -4.07 -22.98 -0.84
N LEU A 170 -5.14 -23.52 -1.42
CA LEU A 170 -6.18 -24.19 -0.65
C LEU A 170 -5.87 -25.68 -0.56
N ARG A 171 -6.10 -26.26 0.61
CA ARG A 171 -6.00 -27.70 0.79
C ARG A 171 -7.18 -28.34 0.07
N ILE A 172 -6.90 -29.25 -0.84
CA ILE A 172 -7.87 -30.10 -1.49
C ILE A 172 -7.46 -31.53 -1.21
N ASP A 173 -8.40 -32.41 -0.86
CA ASP A 173 -8.08 -33.81 -0.58
C ASP A 173 -8.62 -34.72 -1.69
N GLN A 174 -8.14 -34.45 -2.93
CA GLN A 174 -8.52 -35.20 -4.12
C GLN A 174 -7.39 -36.17 -4.51
N GLY A 175 -7.31 -37.30 -3.81
CA GLY A 175 -6.35 -38.36 -4.07
C GLY A 175 -4.90 -37.89 -3.97
N ARG A 176 -4.15 -37.90 -5.08
CA ARG A 176 -2.73 -37.51 -5.12
C ARG A 176 -2.51 -35.98 -5.03
N LYS A 177 -3.54 -35.16 -5.25
CA LYS A 177 -3.41 -33.70 -5.29
C LYS A 177 -3.91 -33.11 -3.97
N LYS A 178 -2.96 -32.70 -3.11
CA LYS A 178 -3.22 -32.14 -1.77
C LYS A 178 -3.49 -30.63 -1.75
N TRP A 179 -3.13 -29.92 -2.82
CA TRP A 179 -3.15 -28.46 -2.86
C TRP A 179 -3.64 -27.94 -4.21
N MET A 180 -4.55 -26.97 -4.15
CA MET A 180 -4.96 -26.16 -5.28
C MET A 180 -4.14 -24.88 -5.31
N GLN A 181 -3.47 -24.62 -6.42
CA GLN A 181 -2.69 -23.40 -6.61
C GLN A 181 -3.64 -22.21 -6.80
N ARG A 182 -3.31 -21.07 -6.20
CA ARG A 182 -4.05 -19.81 -6.37
C ARG A 182 -3.10 -18.65 -6.56
N THR A 183 -3.55 -17.67 -7.35
CA THR A 183 -2.94 -16.35 -7.48
C THR A 183 -3.65 -15.35 -6.55
N PRO A 184 -3.12 -14.14 -6.34
CA PRO A 184 -3.80 -13.10 -5.57
C PRO A 184 -5.13 -12.71 -6.21
N ALA A 185 -5.22 -12.60 -7.54
CA ALA A 185 -6.49 -12.32 -8.22
C ALA A 185 -7.53 -13.42 -7.99
N MET A 186 -7.13 -14.69 -7.94
CA MET A 186 -8.01 -15.78 -7.53
C MET A 186 -8.38 -15.73 -6.04
N ALA A 187 -7.48 -15.23 -5.18
CA ALA A 187 -7.74 -15.05 -3.75
C ALA A 187 -8.88 -14.06 -3.51
N GLU A 188 -8.84 -12.95 -4.26
CA GLU A 188 -9.81 -11.86 -4.24
C GLU A 188 -11.07 -12.13 -5.08
N GLY A 189 -11.15 -13.25 -5.80
CA GLY A 189 -12.31 -13.59 -6.64
C GLY A 189 -12.41 -12.79 -7.94
N MET A 190 -11.35 -12.10 -8.36
CA MET A 190 -11.29 -11.36 -9.64
C MET A 190 -11.21 -12.29 -10.86
N THR A 191 -10.74 -13.53 -10.65
CA THR A 191 -10.69 -14.58 -11.67
C THR A 191 -10.79 -15.95 -11.00
N ASP A 192 -11.23 -16.95 -11.75
CA ASP A 192 -11.44 -18.33 -11.30
C ASP A 192 -10.27 -19.27 -11.66
N HIS A 193 -9.27 -18.78 -12.39
CA HIS A 193 -8.14 -19.60 -12.85
C HIS A 193 -6.82 -18.81 -12.89
N ILE A 194 -5.72 -19.55 -13.09
CA ILE A 194 -4.38 -18.96 -13.24
C ILE A 194 -4.21 -18.56 -14.70
N TRP A 195 -3.97 -17.27 -14.95
CA TRP A 195 -3.83 -16.77 -16.31
C TRP A 195 -2.52 -17.24 -16.94
N THR A 196 -2.54 -17.40 -18.25
CA THR A 196 -1.30 -17.53 -19.04
C THR A 196 -0.71 -16.15 -19.35
N ILE A 197 0.59 -16.09 -19.67
CA ILE A 197 1.19 -14.83 -20.16
C ILE A 197 0.49 -14.36 -21.44
N LYS A 198 0.13 -15.28 -22.33
CA LYS A 198 -0.59 -14.96 -23.57
C LYS A 198 -1.91 -14.26 -23.26
N GLU A 199 -2.70 -14.86 -22.39
CA GLU A 199 -3.98 -14.31 -21.95
C GLU A 199 -3.81 -12.91 -21.35
N LEU A 200 -2.87 -12.74 -20.43
CA LEU A 200 -2.56 -11.44 -19.82
C LEU A 200 -2.26 -10.35 -20.87
N MET A 201 -1.53 -10.70 -21.93
CA MET A 201 -1.11 -9.78 -22.98
C MET A 201 -2.20 -9.52 -24.02
N THR A 202 -3.16 -10.43 -24.17
CA THR A 202 -4.27 -10.30 -25.12
C THR A 202 -5.57 -9.80 -24.50
N PHE A 203 -5.65 -9.80 -23.16
CA PHE A 203 -6.84 -9.40 -22.44
C PHE A 203 -7.17 -7.94 -22.75
N ARG A 204 -8.37 -7.73 -23.30
CA ARG A 204 -8.91 -6.40 -23.51
C ARG A 204 -9.76 -6.07 -22.30
N MET A 205 -9.42 -4.98 -21.62
CA MET A 205 -10.27 -4.44 -20.59
C MET A 205 -11.66 -4.19 -21.19
N PRO A 206 -12.75 -4.72 -20.60
CA PRO A 206 -14.08 -4.30 -21.00
C PRO A 206 -14.16 -2.79 -20.81
N PHE A 207 -14.69 -2.07 -21.81
CA PHE A 207 -14.90 -0.64 -21.70
C PHE A 207 -15.81 -0.39 -20.49
N GLN A 208 -15.30 0.34 -19.49
CA GLN A 208 -16.08 0.87 -18.38
C GLN A 208 -16.65 2.23 -18.77
#